data_AF-A0A645JDX2-F1
#
_entry.id   AF-A0A645JDX2-F1
#
_cell.length_a   1.000
_cell.length_b   1.000
_cell.length_c   1.000
_cell.angle_alpha   90.00
_cell.angle_beta   90.00
_cell.angle_gamma   90.00
#
_symmetry.space_group_name_H-M   'P 1'
#
loop_
_entity.id
_entity.type
_entity.pdbx_description
1 polymer ?
#
loop_
_entity_poly.entity_id
_entity_poly.type
_entity_poly.pdbx_seq_one_letter_code
_entity_poly.pdbx_strand_id
1 'polypeptide(L)'
;MPLLIHSPVILDLLTTLISAVRRSTVSVQEFSLAALVTSRINGSVACFNEQAHTANELVDVIALLRLDERELQRWEQRHPVERVTLQAVQWLTRAPDRFSTALLTSLFDQGISSEQAINLLAWSGLCGWLNRLKIALGDTD
;
A
#
# COMPACT_ATOMS: atom_id res chain seq x y z
N MET A 1 -7.69 -14.43 -4.84
CA MET A 1 -8.96 -14.07 -5.54
C MET A 1 -9.55 -15.21 -6.36
N PRO A 2 -10.06 -16.27 -5.73
CA PRO A 2 -10.71 -17.39 -6.43
C PRO A 2 -11.95 -17.00 -7.25
N LEU A 3 -12.70 -15.97 -6.83
CA LEU A 3 -13.99 -15.64 -7.44
C LEU A 3 -13.89 -14.94 -8.81
N LEU A 4 -12.78 -14.28 -9.11
CA LEU A 4 -12.57 -13.66 -10.43
C LEU A 4 -12.06 -14.65 -11.48
N ILE A 5 -11.66 -15.86 -11.08
CA ILE A 5 -11.25 -16.93 -12.01
C ILE A 5 -12.44 -17.35 -12.89
N HIS A 6 -13.67 -17.15 -12.43
CA HIS A 6 -14.88 -17.43 -13.21
C HIS A 6 -15.14 -16.42 -14.34
N SER A 7 -14.35 -15.33 -14.43
CA SER A 7 -14.40 -14.37 -15.54
C SER A 7 -12.99 -14.05 -16.05
N PRO A 8 -12.48 -14.78 -17.05
CA PRO A 8 -11.12 -14.59 -17.56
C PRO A 8 -10.88 -13.16 -18.06
N VAL A 9 -11.90 -12.52 -18.64
CA VAL A 9 -11.82 -11.12 -19.11
C VAL A 9 -11.57 -10.15 -17.96
N ILE A 10 -12.29 -10.29 -16.84
CA ILE A 10 -12.11 -9.39 -15.69
C ILE A 10 -10.73 -9.61 -15.06
N LEU A 11 -10.28 -10.87 -14.97
CA LEU A 11 -8.96 -11.21 -14.46
C LEU A 11 -7.84 -10.60 -15.33
N ASP A 12 -7.98 -10.62 -16.65
CA ASP A 12 -6.99 -10.09 -17.59
C ASP A 12 -6.92 -8.55 -17.52
N LEU A 13 -8.07 -7.89 -17.44
CA LEU A 13 -8.16 -6.44 -17.24
C LEU A 13 -7.54 -6.00 -15.91
N LEU A 14 -7.80 -6.75 -14.84
CA LEU A 14 -7.20 -6.46 -13.55
C LEU A 14 -5.68 -6.65 -13.57
N THR A 15 -5.20 -7.72 -14.18
CA THR A 15 -3.77 -7.99 -14.34
C THR A 15 -3.09 -6.87 -15.13
N THR A 16 -3.75 -6.37 -16.16
CA THR A 16 -3.30 -5.22 -16.96
C THR A 16 -3.21 -3.95 -16.10
N LEU A 17 -4.23 -3.67 -15.29
CA LEU A 17 -4.26 -2.51 -14.40
C LEU A 17 -3.13 -2.57 -13.35
N ILE A 18 -2.96 -3.71 -12.69
CA ILE A 18 -1.87 -3.93 -11.72
C ILE A 18 -0.52 -3.73 -12.40
N SER A 19 -0.32 -4.32 -13.57
CA SER A 19 0.94 -4.18 -14.33
C SER A 19 1.19 -2.73 -14.74
N ALA A 20 0.15 -1.99 -15.13
CA ALA A 20 0.28 -0.59 -15.52
C ALA A 20 0.74 0.29 -14.35
N VAL A 21 0.13 0.14 -13.17
CA VAL A 21 0.49 0.92 -11.97
C VAL A 21 1.87 0.53 -11.44
N ARG A 22 2.27 -0.74 -11.59
CA ARG A 22 3.60 -1.23 -11.16
C ARG A 22 4.72 -0.89 -12.13
N ARG A 23 4.44 -0.50 -13.38
CA ARG A 23 5.44 0.02 -14.31
C ARG A 23 5.84 1.42 -13.87
N SER A 24 6.76 1.48 -12.92
CA SER A 24 7.22 2.68 -12.26
C SER A 24 8.68 2.54 -11.85
N THR A 25 9.35 3.67 -11.69
CA THR A 25 10.69 3.76 -11.07
C THR A 25 10.63 3.79 -9.53
N VAL A 26 9.45 3.62 -8.93
CA VAL A 26 9.27 3.43 -7.48
C VAL A 26 9.95 2.13 -7.06
N SER A 27 10.63 2.16 -5.91
CA SER A 27 11.30 0.97 -5.41
C SER A 27 10.29 -0.14 -5.07
N VAL A 28 10.70 -1.40 -5.22
CA VAL A 28 9.89 -2.55 -4.81
C VAL A 28 9.54 -2.48 -3.32
N GLN A 29 10.45 -1.92 -2.51
CA GLN A 29 10.27 -1.71 -1.09
C GLN A 29 9.13 -0.72 -0.79
N GLU A 30 9.07 0.42 -1.47
CA GLU A 30 8.00 1.42 -1.28
C GLU A 30 6.63 0.88 -1.70
N PHE A 31 6.56 0.14 -2.81
CA PHE A 31 5.31 -0.50 -3.21
C PHE A 31 4.85 -1.57 -2.21
N SER A 32 5.80 -2.36 -1.69
CA SER A 32 5.51 -3.37 -0.67
C SER A 32 5.04 -2.72 0.63
N LEU A 33 5.70 -1.64 1.06
CA LEU A 33 5.33 -0.88 2.24
C LEU A 33 3.92 -0.28 2.10
N ALA A 34 3.63 0.34 0.96
CA ALA A 34 2.30 0.89 0.67
C ALA A 34 1.22 -0.20 0.72
N ALA A 35 1.46 -1.38 0.14
CA ALA A 35 0.51 -2.49 0.16
C ALA A 35 0.28 -3.06 1.58
N LEU A 36 1.35 -3.21 2.38
CA LEU A 36 1.29 -3.67 3.77
C LEU A 36 0.52 -2.69 4.67
N VAL A 37 0.81 -1.39 4.55
CA VAL A 37 0.14 -0.35 5.35
C VAL A 37 -1.33 -0.25 4.98
N THR A 38 -1.63 -0.29 3.68
CA THR A 38 -3.01 -0.23 3.19
C THR A 38 -3.83 -1.45 3.65
N SER A 39 -3.24 -2.66 3.62
CA SER A 39 -3.90 -3.89 4.09
C SER A 39 -4.12 -3.91 5.60
N ARG A 40 -3.14 -3.45 6.38
CA ARG A 40 -3.29 -3.24 7.82
C ARG A 40 -4.45 -2.30 8.15
N ILE A 41 -4.51 -1.13 7.50
CA ILE A 41 -5.55 -0.13 7.74
C ILE A 41 -6.93 -0.66 7.38
N ASN A 42 -7.06 -1.35 6.23
CA ASN A 42 -8.33 -1.91 5.80
C ASN A 42 -8.72 -3.21 6.53
N GLY A 43 -7.87 -3.73 7.42
CA GLY A 43 -8.11 -4.98 8.14
C GLY A 43 -8.08 -6.23 7.26
N SER A 44 -7.43 -6.18 6.09
CA SER A 44 -7.34 -7.32 5.17
C SER A 44 -6.15 -8.21 5.52
N VAL A 45 -6.37 -9.20 6.39
CA VAL A 45 -5.33 -10.12 6.88
C VAL A 45 -4.70 -10.93 5.74
N ALA A 46 -5.53 -11.49 4.84
CA ALA A 46 -5.05 -12.28 3.71
C ALA A 46 -4.15 -11.45 2.77
N CYS A 47 -4.53 -10.21 2.42
CA CYS A 47 -3.68 -9.32 1.62
C CYS A 47 -2.39 -8.96 2.37
N PHE A 48 -2.47 -8.69 3.68
CA PHE A 48 -1.27 -8.38 4.47
C PHE A 48 -0.28 -9.55 4.46
N ASN A 49 -0.77 -10.78 4.69
CA ASN A 49 0.07 -11.97 4.72
C ASN A 49 0.69 -12.27 3.33
N GLU A 50 -0.08 -12.19 2.25
CA GLU A 50 0.44 -12.38 0.88
C GLU A 50 1.59 -11.41 0.57
N GLN A 51 1.42 -10.13 0.90
CA GLN A 51 2.47 -9.13 0.69
C GLN A 51 3.67 -9.40 1.59
N ALA A 52 3.44 -9.72 2.87
CA ALA A 52 4.50 -10.02 3.83
C ALA A 52 5.36 -11.22 3.41
N HIS A 53 4.78 -12.23 2.78
CA HIS A 53 5.52 -13.38 2.27
C HIS A 53 6.48 -13.04 1.12
N THR A 54 6.19 -11.99 0.35
CA THR A 54 7.00 -11.59 -0.81
C THR A 54 8.00 -10.47 -0.49
N ALA A 55 7.80 -9.75 0.61
CA ALA A 55 8.59 -8.58 0.99
C ALA A 55 9.68 -8.90 2.03
N ASN A 56 10.61 -9.80 1.68
CA ASN A 56 11.65 -10.28 2.61
C ASN A 56 12.54 -9.16 3.18
N GLU A 57 12.79 -8.12 2.39
CA GLU A 57 13.61 -6.95 2.80
C GLU A 57 12.92 -6.06 3.84
N LEU A 58 11.63 -6.29 4.10
CA LEU A 58 10.81 -5.52 5.05
C LEU A 58 10.50 -6.28 6.33
N VAL A 59 11.23 -7.36 6.67
CA VAL A 59 10.90 -8.23 7.81
C VAL A 59 10.69 -7.46 9.13
N ASP A 60 11.55 -6.50 9.46
CA ASP A 60 11.44 -5.70 10.68
C ASP A 60 10.24 -4.75 10.64
N VAL A 61 9.97 -4.18 9.46
CA VAL A 61 8.82 -3.29 9.25
C VAL A 61 7.52 -4.09 9.28
N ILE A 62 7.49 -5.30 8.72
CA ILE A 62 6.34 -6.21 8.79
C ILE A 62 6.04 -6.57 10.25
N ALA A 63 7.08 -6.90 11.04
CA ALA A 63 6.93 -7.18 12.46
C ALA A 63 6.36 -5.96 13.20
N LEU A 64 6.88 -4.76 12.94
CA LEU A 64 6.37 -3.51 13.47
C LEU A 64 4.90 -3.26 13.09
N LEU A 65 4.54 -3.47 11.83
CA LEU A 65 3.16 -3.28 11.34
C LEU A 65 2.17 -4.26 11.97
N ARG A 66 2.61 -5.38 12.54
CA ARG A 66 1.76 -6.29 13.32
C ARG A 66 1.50 -5.80 14.75
N LEU A 67 2.29 -4.84 15.24
CA LEU A 67 2.11 -4.24 16.55
C LEU A 67 0.98 -3.20 16.53
N ASP A 68 0.67 -2.66 17.70
CA ASP A 68 -0.32 -1.61 17.85
C ASP A 68 0.11 -0.28 17.20
N GLU A 69 -0.84 0.67 17.11
CA GLU A 69 -0.59 1.97 16.50
C GLU A 69 0.48 2.80 17.24
N ARG A 70 0.66 2.58 18.55
CA ARG A 70 1.61 3.38 19.36
C ARG A 70 3.04 3.02 19.02
N GLU A 71 3.33 1.74 18.81
CA GLU A 71 4.67 1.31 18.40
C GLU A 71 5.02 1.82 17.00
N LEU A 72 4.08 1.79 16.06
CA LEU A 72 4.26 2.36 14.73
C LEU A 72 4.56 3.87 14.80
N GLN A 73 3.79 4.62 15.59
CA GLN A 73 4.02 6.06 15.78
C GLN A 73 5.40 6.38 16.36
N ARG A 74 5.87 5.59 17.34
CA ARG A 74 7.23 5.75 17.91
C ARG A 74 8.32 5.43 16.90
N TRP A 75 8.07 4.49 16.00
CA TRP A 75 9.01 4.17 14.94
C TRP A 75 9.05 5.30 13.90
N GLU A 76 7.91 5.81 13.45
CA GLU A 76 7.83 6.94 12.49
C GLU A 76 8.57 8.19 12.99
N GLN A 77 8.50 8.47 14.29
CA GLN A 77 9.24 9.59 14.90
C GLN A 77 10.76 9.46 14.77
N ARG A 78 11.27 8.23 14.67
CA ARG A 78 12.71 7.92 14.52
C ARG A 78 13.15 7.70 13.08
N HIS A 79 12.21 7.63 12.13
CA HIS A 79 12.44 7.28 10.73
C HIS A 79 11.79 8.35 9.81
N PRO A 80 12.35 9.57 9.75
CA PRO A 80 11.73 10.70 9.06
C PRO A 80 11.61 10.50 7.55
N VAL A 81 12.47 9.67 6.95
CA VAL A 81 12.43 9.34 5.52
C VAL A 81 11.18 8.52 5.23
N GLU A 82 11.08 7.34 5.82
CA GLU A 82 9.97 6.40 5.65
C GLU A 82 8.63 6.96 6.14
N ARG A 83 8.66 7.82 7.17
CA ARG A 83 7.48 8.50 7.70
C ARG A 83 6.71 9.25 6.62
N VAL A 84 7.36 9.91 5.67
CA VAL A 84 6.64 10.69 4.64
C VAL A 84 5.80 9.78 3.75
N THR A 85 6.40 8.70 3.25
CA THR A 85 5.68 7.67 2.48
C THR A 85 4.56 7.05 3.31
N LEU A 86 4.83 6.66 4.56
CA LEU A 86 3.81 6.10 5.45
C LEU A 86 2.63 7.05 5.66
N GLN A 87 2.89 8.32 5.94
CA GLN A 87 1.84 9.31 6.18
C GLN A 87 0.99 9.55 4.93
N ALA A 88 1.62 9.66 3.75
CA ALA A 88 0.89 9.80 2.50
C ALA A 88 -0.08 8.62 2.27
N VAL A 89 0.42 7.38 2.43
CA VAL A 89 -0.38 6.15 2.29
C VAL A 89 -1.48 6.08 3.36
N GLN A 90 -1.16 6.39 4.62
CA GLN A 90 -2.12 6.35 5.73
C GLN A 90 -3.27 7.32 5.53
N TRP A 91 -2.99 8.58 5.18
CA TRP A 91 -4.02 9.58 4.94
C TRP A 91 -4.87 9.22 3.73
N LEU A 92 -4.25 8.82 2.62
CA LEU A 92 -4.98 8.41 1.43
C LEU A 92 -5.89 7.20 1.71
N THR A 93 -5.49 6.28 2.59
CA THR A 93 -6.28 5.09 2.91
C THR A 93 -7.38 5.36 3.94
N ARG A 94 -7.09 6.12 5.01
CA ARG A 94 -8.00 6.35 6.15
C ARG A 94 -9.01 7.47 5.89
N ALA A 95 -8.57 8.55 5.25
CA ALA A 95 -9.36 9.76 5.03
C ALA A 95 -8.89 10.45 3.74
N PRO A 96 -9.20 9.87 2.55
CA PRO A 96 -8.74 10.40 1.27
C PRO A 96 -9.21 11.84 1.01
N ASP A 97 -10.35 12.24 1.59
CA ASP A 97 -10.87 13.62 1.58
C ASP A 97 -9.95 14.62 2.30
N ARG A 98 -9.09 14.14 3.20
CA ARG A 98 -8.11 14.93 3.96
C ARG A 98 -6.70 14.85 3.39
N PHE A 99 -6.49 14.06 2.33
CA PHE A 99 -5.22 14.06 1.63
C PHE A 99 -5.00 15.43 0.98
N SER A 100 -3.86 16.06 1.25
CA SER A 100 -3.62 17.47 0.91
C SER A 100 -2.37 17.66 0.08
N THR A 101 -2.25 18.84 -0.53
CA THR A 101 -1.05 19.26 -1.26
C THR A 101 0.20 19.26 -0.38
N ALA A 102 0.08 19.45 0.93
CA ALA A 102 1.21 19.37 1.85
C ALA A 102 1.83 17.97 1.89
N LEU A 103 1.00 16.92 1.96
CA LEU A 103 1.47 15.52 1.94
C LEU A 103 2.15 15.17 0.60
N LEU A 104 1.58 15.66 -0.51
CA LEU A 104 2.19 15.49 -1.83
C LEU A 104 3.53 16.24 -1.95
N THR A 105 3.60 17.46 -1.43
CA THR A 105 4.84 18.27 -1.44
C THR A 105 5.93 17.60 -0.60
N SER A 106 5.57 17.04 0.57
CA SER A 106 6.53 16.31 1.41
C SER A 106 7.18 15.12 0.69
N LEU A 107 6.46 14.43 -0.20
CA LEU A 107 7.07 13.37 -1.03
C LEU A 107 8.15 13.96 -1.95
N PHE A 108 7.87 15.10 -2.59
CA PHE A 108 8.83 15.77 -3.47
C PHE A 108 10.05 16.31 -2.72
N ASP A 109 9.86 16.81 -1.50
CA ASP A 109 10.96 17.28 -0.64
C ASP A 109 11.95 16.17 -0.27
N GLN A 110 11.53 14.90 -0.37
CA GLN A 110 12.42 13.74 -0.22
C GLN A 110 13.11 13.28 -1.52
N GLY A 111 12.94 14.03 -2.61
CA GLY A 111 13.50 13.69 -3.90
C GLY A 111 12.70 12.64 -4.68
N ILE A 112 11.50 12.28 -4.22
CA ILE A 112 10.59 11.42 -4.98
C ILE A 112 10.09 12.22 -6.20
N SER A 113 10.27 11.67 -7.40
CA SER A 113 9.81 12.31 -8.63
C SER A 113 8.27 12.33 -8.71
N SER A 114 7.72 13.22 -9.54
CA SER A 114 6.26 13.29 -9.76
C SER A 114 5.68 11.96 -10.27
N GLU A 115 6.39 11.26 -11.14
CA GLU A 115 5.99 9.94 -11.62
C GLU A 115 5.94 8.93 -10.45
N GLN A 116 7.00 8.89 -9.63
CA GLN A 116 7.07 7.98 -8.50
C GLN A 116 5.96 8.25 -7.48
N ALA A 117 5.73 9.52 -7.14
CA ALA A 117 4.67 9.90 -6.21
C ALA A 117 3.29 9.49 -6.71
N ILE A 118 2.96 9.77 -7.97
CA ILE A 118 1.66 9.39 -8.54
C ILE A 118 1.49 7.88 -8.60
N ASN A 119 2.52 7.14 -9.01
CA ASN A 119 2.46 5.67 -9.05
C ASN A 119 2.32 5.06 -7.65
N LEU A 120 3.02 5.60 -6.66
CA LEU A 120 2.88 5.19 -5.26
C LEU A 120 1.45 5.40 -4.74
N LEU A 121 0.88 6.59 -4.96
CA LEU A 121 -0.49 6.92 -4.52
C LEU A 121 -1.54 6.10 -5.27
N ALA A 122 -1.38 5.92 -6.59
CA ALA A 122 -2.24 5.08 -7.41
C ALA A 122 -2.19 3.62 -6.93
N TRP A 123 -1.00 3.11 -6.58
CA TRP A 123 -0.84 1.78 -6.02
C TRP A 123 -1.52 1.64 -4.67
N SER A 124 -1.40 2.61 -3.75
CA SER A 124 -2.13 2.60 -2.48
C SER A 124 -3.64 2.56 -2.68
N GLY A 125 -4.17 3.38 -3.61
CA GLY A 125 -5.58 3.35 -3.97
C GLY A 125 -6.02 1.98 -4.52
N LEU A 126 -5.22 1.41 -5.42
CA LEU A 126 -5.48 0.09 -6.02
C LEU A 126 -5.44 -1.03 -4.98
N CYS A 127 -4.43 -1.07 -4.11
CA CYS A 127 -4.39 -1.98 -2.95
C CYS A 127 -5.62 -1.81 -2.07
N GLY A 128 -6.03 -0.57 -1.83
CA GLY A 128 -7.20 -0.26 -1.01
C GLY A 128 -8.49 -0.83 -1.60
N TRP A 129 -8.63 -0.78 -2.92
CA TRP A 129 -9.75 -1.40 -3.63
C TRP A 129 -9.66 -2.93 -3.60
N LEU A 130 -8.48 -3.51 -3.88
CA LEU A 130 -8.26 -4.96 -3.87
C LEU A 130 -8.53 -5.59 -2.51
N ASN A 131 -8.10 -4.96 -1.43
CA ASN A 131 -8.38 -5.40 -0.06
C ASN A 131 -9.89 -5.49 0.20
N ARG A 132 -10.65 -4.48 -0.23
CA ARG A 132 -12.11 -4.44 -0.06
C ARG A 132 -12.81 -5.50 -0.91
N LEU A 133 -12.34 -5.71 -2.14
CA LEU A 133 -12.82 -6.81 -2.97
C LEU A 133 -12.56 -8.16 -2.30
N LYS A 134 -11.34 -8.39 -1.82
CA LYS A 134 -10.93 -9.66 -1.19
C LYS A 134 -11.78 -9.97 0.06
N ILE A 135 -12.00 -8.96 0.91
CA ILE A 135 -12.89 -9.05 2.08
C ILE A 135 -14.34 -9.33 1.66
N ALA A 136 -14.90 -8.54 0.73
CA ALA A 136 -16.30 -8.66 0.32
C ALA A 136 -16.61 -9.99 -0.40
N LEU A 137 -15.60 -10.57 -1.04
CA LEU A 137 -15.68 -11.84 -1.74
C LEU A 137 -15.37 -13.05 -0.83
N GLY A 138 -15.05 -12.84 0.45
CA GLY A 138 -14.87 -13.93 1.43
C GLY A 138 -13.53 -14.66 1.35
N ASP A 139 -12.50 -14.04 0.78
CA ASP A 139 -11.13 -14.59 0.69
C ASP A 139 -10.31 -14.06 1.88
N THR A 140 -10.64 -14.53 3.09
CA THR A 140 -10.23 -13.91 4.37
C THR A 140 -9.06 -14.55 5.10
N ASP A 141 -8.58 -15.71 4.63
CA ASP A 141 -7.58 -16.52 5.35
C ASP A 141 -6.22 -16.54 4.66
#